data_AF-A0A372ME48-F1
#
_entry.id   AF-A0A372ME48-F1
#
_cell.length_a   1.000
_cell.length_b   1.000
_cell.length_c   1.000
_cell.angle_alpha   90.00
_cell.angle_beta   90.00
_cell.angle_gamma   90.00
#
_symmetry.space_group_name_H-M   'P 1'
#
loop_
_entity.id
_entity.type
_entity.pdbx_description
1 polymer ?
#
loop_
_entity_poly.entity_id
_entity_poly.type
_entity_poly.pdbx_seq_one_letter_code
_entity_poly.pdbx_strand_id
1 'polypeptide(L)'
;MDTTGVLDEALQRLHRTGPERFGRLTNHAPMAVEALVARGRSGSVHRWLDLYAPKLEDFPPSLEPVTAADWRAALGDPRRAADWIAHFRRETAERPWRDVLAEWWPRLLPGMYGGSTHPVIRVGHAVRTLLDGEETGPRVDELAHGLGYWAARHYVVGHLTPLTGADGPDAALDAVPAIAVRDGGFPDRLDRVTALPVWAAAVTDPDEARRRLADLVRAATHRYATHGHGEETMLVHAATAPNAVLRTLPALPRALWAPSLQAAWTASAAVTAMYAPDAPVMYEPQGTFTAGDVIDQALAHGDEHVIKLTDTALDVGDERAHAAALRAVELSEPLGR
;
A
#
# COMPACT_ATOMS: atom_id res chain seq x y z
N MET A 1 6.12 5.62 19.68
CA MET A 1 4.79 6.27 19.73
C MET A 1 4.97 7.77 19.56
N ASP A 2 4.23 8.38 18.64
CA ASP A 2 4.17 9.84 18.53
C ASP A 2 3.27 10.42 19.61
N THR A 3 3.87 11.12 20.57
CA THR A 3 3.19 11.87 21.62
C THR A 3 3.18 13.38 21.32
N THR A 4 3.64 13.80 20.14
CA THR A 4 3.78 15.22 19.79
C THR A 4 2.49 15.82 19.21
N GLY A 5 1.52 14.98 18.80
CA GLY A 5 0.27 15.42 18.17
C GLY A 5 0.41 15.74 16.67
N VAL A 6 1.62 15.72 16.13
CA VAL A 6 1.92 16.09 14.73
C VAL A 6 1.17 15.23 13.73
N LEU A 7 1.11 13.91 13.95
CA LEU A 7 0.37 13.02 13.06
C LEU A 7 -1.12 13.38 13.03
N ASP A 8 -1.71 13.62 14.19
CA ASP A 8 -3.12 13.92 14.33
C ASP A 8 -3.48 15.25 13.64
N GLU A 9 -2.66 16.28 13.80
CA GLU A 9 -2.82 17.56 13.11
C GLU A 9 -2.68 17.42 11.58
N ALA A 10 -1.71 16.63 11.12
CA ALA A 10 -1.50 16.37 9.69
C ALA A 10 -2.70 15.62 9.09
N LEU A 11 -3.20 14.59 9.77
CA LEU A 11 -4.38 13.83 9.37
C LEU A 11 -5.62 14.73 9.30
N GLN A 12 -5.88 15.55 10.31
CA GLN A 12 -7.01 16.51 10.29
C GLN A 12 -6.97 17.48 9.10
N ARG A 13 -5.77 17.93 8.69
CA ARG A 13 -5.60 18.75 7.48
C ARG A 13 -5.91 17.95 6.22
N LEU A 14 -5.41 16.72 6.14
CA LEU A 14 -5.58 15.83 4.99
C LEU A 14 -7.00 15.29 4.82
N HIS A 15 -7.76 15.13 5.90
CA HIS A 15 -9.16 14.68 5.84
C HIS A 15 -10.11 15.71 5.22
N ARG A 16 -9.63 16.93 4.95
CA ARG A 16 -10.36 17.96 4.21
C ARG A 16 -10.20 17.83 2.69
N THR A 17 -9.33 16.96 2.21
CA THR A 17 -9.05 16.77 0.78
C THR A 17 -9.41 15.37 0.31
N GLY A 18 -9.71 15.26 -0.98
CA GLY A 18 -10.09 14.01 -1.62
C GLY A 18 -8.98 12.96 -1.59
N PRO A 19 -9.35 11.68 -1.82
CA PRO A 19 -8.38 10.59 -1.87
C PRO A 19 -7.56 10.57 -3.17
N GLU A 20 -7.83 11.47 -4.13
CA GLU A 20 -7.22 11.47 -5.45
C GLU A 20 -7.10 12.86 -6.06
N ARG A 21 -6.25 12.95 -7.09
CA ARG A 21 -6.06 14.06 -8.02
C ARG A 21 -6.25 13.61 -9.46
N PHE A 22 -6.78 14.48 -10.32
CA PHE A 22 -7.06 14.20 -11.73
C PHE A 22 -7.90 12.92 -11.93
N GLY A 23 -8.78 12.64 -10.98
CA GLY A 23 -9.70 11.50 -10.97
C GLY A 23 -9.06 10.11 -10.92
N ARG A 24 -7.74 9.98 -10.70
CA ARG A 24 -7.07 8.66 -10.65
C ARG A 24 -5.74 8.60 -9.89
N LEU A 25 -5.05 9.72 -9.71
CA LEU A 25 -3.76 9.73 -9.02
C LEU A 25 -4.03 9.79 -7.53
N THR A 26 -3.54 8.83 -6.75
CA THR A 26 -3.84 8.76 -5.32
C THR A 26 -3.30 9.99 -4.57
N ASN A 27 -4.00 10.44 -3.54
CA ASN A 27 -3.43 11.30 -2.51
C ASN A 27 -2.55 10.46 -1.57
N HIS A 28 -1.23 10.63 -1.69
CA HIS A 28 -0.26 9.81 -0.99
C HIS A 28 0.07 10.30 0.41
N ALA A 29 -0.29 11.53 0.73
CA ALA A 29 0.17 12.22 1.92
C ALA A 29 -0.12 11.48 3.24
N PRO A 30 -1.30 10.88 3.48
CA PRO A 30 -1.55 10.19 4.74
C PRO A 30 -0.56 9.05 5.03
N MET A 31 -0.16 8.30 4.00
CA MET A 31 0.81 7.21 4.12
C MET A 31 2.23 7.75 4.32
N ALA A 32 2.59 8.83 3.62
CA ALA A 32 3.92 9.45 3.74
C ALA A 32 4.13 10.11 5.10
N VAL A 33 3.16 10.91 5.59
CA VAL A 33 3.28 11.56 6.90
C VAL A 33 3.31 10.54 8.03
N GLU A 34 2.50 9.49 7.94
CA GLU A 34 2.52 8.40 8.92
C GLU A 34 3.87 7.68 8.90
N ALA A 35 4.42 7.37 7.73
CA ALA A 35 5.75 6.76 7.60
C ALA A 35 6.86 7.61 8.21
N LEU A 36 6.85 8.93 7.94
CA LEU A 36 7.82 9.86 8.53
C LEU A 36 7.70 9.89 10.06
N VAL A 37 6.48 9.94 10.60
CA VAL A 37 6.26 9.91 12.06
C VAL A 37 6.73 8.59 12.67
N ALA A 38 6.36 7.46 12.08
CA ALA A 38 6.77 6.13 12.53
C ALA A 38 8.30 5.95 12.54
N ARG A 39 9.01 6.66 11.65
CA ARG A 39 10.48 6.68 11.58
C ARG A 39 11.13 7.84 12.34
N GLY A 40 10.40 8.49 13.24
CA GLY A 40 10.94 9.52 14.14
C GLY A 40 11.30 10.84 13.43
N ARG A 41 10.62 11.16 12.32
CA ARG A 41 10.80 12.40 11.54
C ARG A 41 9.57 13.31 11.63
N SER A 42 8.84 13.27 12.75
CA SER A 42 7.66 14.12 13.00
C SER A 42 7.95 15.61 12.76
N GLY A 43 9.11 16.11 13.17
CA GLY A 43 9.50 17.51 12.96
C GLY A 43 9.56 17.99 11.51
N SER A 44 9.54 17.08 10.51
CA SER A 44 9.56 17.42 9.08
C SER A 44 8.20 17.29 8.39
N VAL A 45 7.18 16.76 9.08
CA VAL A 45 5.87 16.41 8.49
C VAL A 45 5.17 17.62 7.89
N HIS A 46 5.03 18.71 8.62
CA HIS A 46 4.29 19.88 8.12
C HIS A 46 4.99 20.54 6.94
N ARG A 47 6.33 20.61 6.97
CA ARG A 47 7.13 21.12 5.85
C ARG A 47 6.96 20.25 4.61
N TRP A 48 7.04 18.93 4.76
CA TRP A 48 6.82 17.99 3.66
C TRP A 48 5.39 18.14 3.10
N LEU A 49 4.40 18.27 3.98
CA LEU A 49 3.01 18.43 3.59
C LEU A 49 2.75 19.74 2.83
N ASP A 50 3.44 20.83 3.18
CA ASP A 50 3.36 22.08 2.43
C ASP A 50 3.94 21.96 1.01
N LEU A 51 5.01 21.19 0.82
CA LEU A 51 5.55 20.86 -0.50
C LEU A 51 4.59 19.97 -1.31
N TYR A 52 3.90 19.05 -0.63
CA TYR A 52 2.94 18.14 -1.26
C TYR A 52 1.59 18.82 -1.58
N ALA A 53 1.23 19.88 -0.87
CA ALA A 53 -0.08 20.52 -0.94
C ALA A 53 -0.60 20.84 -2.37
N PRO A 54 0.23 21.25 -3.34
CA PRO A 54 -0.23 21.46 -4.73
C PRO A 54 -0.74 20.21 -5.45
N LYS A 55 -0.47 19.00 -4.92
CA LYS A 55 -1.02 17.73 -5.43
C LYS A 55 -2.37 17.37 -4.80
N LEU A 56 -2.87 18.12 -3.82
CA LEU A 56 -4.15 17.85 -3.15
C LEU A 56 -5.31 18.47 -3.93
N GLU A 57 -6.41 17.73 -4.05
CA GLU A 57 -7.67 18.19 -4.65
C GLU A 57 -8.82 17.99 -3.68
N ASP A 58 -9.93 18.69 -3.93
CA ASP A 58 -11.16 18.55 -3.14
C ASP A 58 -11.80 17.17 -3.33
N PHE A 59 -12.73 16.83 -2.45
CA PHE A 59 -13.53 15.61 -2.62
C PHE A 59 -14.38 15.67 -3.89
N PRO A 60 -14.63 14.52 -4.55
CA PRO A 60 -15.78 14.42 -5.44
C PRO A 60 -17.07 14.71 -4.67
N PRO A 61 -18.10 15.29 -5.30
CA PRO A 61 -19.37 15.52 -4.63
C PRO A 61 -19.98 14.21 -4.13
N SER A 62 -20.63 14.26 -2.98
CA SER A 62 -21.50 13.17 -2.50
C SER A 62 -22.67 12.98 -3.47
N LEU A 63 -22.99 11.73 -3.80
CA LEU A 63 -24.09 11.40 -4.70
C LEU A 63 -25.28 10.86 -3.93
N GLU A 64 -25.05 9.81 -3.13
CA GLU A 64 -26.09 9.15 -2.35
C GLU A 64 -25.45 8.42 -1.15
N PRO A 65 -26.07 8.45 0.05
CA PRO A 65 -25.55 7.70 1.18
C PRO A 65 -25.41 6.20 0.89
N VAL A 66 -24.28 5.60 1.24
CA VAL A 66 -24.12 4.13 1.26
C VAL A 66 -24.72 3.56 2.55
N THR A 67 -25.55 2.53 2.42
CA THR A 67 -26.25 1.87 3.53
C THR A 67 -25.93 0.38 3.61
N ALA A 68 -26.23 -0.23 4.77
CA ALA A 68 -26.05 -1.67 4.95
C ALA A 68 -26.88 -2.53 3.96
N ALA A 69 -27.95 -1.99 3.39
CA ALA A 69 -28.82 -2.69 2.46
C ALA A 69 -28.34 -2.63 1.00
N ASP A 70 -27.68 -1.53 0.60
CA ASP A 70 -27.38 -1.22 -0.81
C ASP A 70 -25.87 -1.18 -1.15
N TRP A 71 -24.99 -1.34 -0.16
CA TRP A 71 -23.54 -1.13 -0.33
C TRP A 71 -22.93 -1.89 -1.50
N ARG A 72 -23.44 -3.08 -1.83
CA ARG A 72 -22.95 -3.90 -2.95
C ARG A 72 -23.10 -3.19 -4.30
N ALA A 73 -24.16 -2.41 -4.48
CA ALA A 73 -24.41 -1.66 -5.72
C ALA A 73 -23.49 -0.44 -5.86
N ALA A 74 -22.95 0.07 -4.75
CA ALA A 74 -22.02 1.21 -4.75
C ALA A 74 -20.54 0.79 -4.84
N LEU A 75 -20.23 -0.50 -4.69
CA LEU A 75 -18.87 -1.00 -4.62
C LEU A 75 -18.15 -0.87 -5.98
N GLY A 76 -16.95 -0.30 -5.96
CA GLY A 76 -16.14 -0.13 -7.16
C GLY A 76 -16.55 1.06 -8.05
N ASP A 77 -17.39 1.98 -7.57
CA ASP A 77 -17.65 3.26 -8.26
C ASP A 77 -16.77 4.39 -7.69
N PRO A 78 -15.73 4.83 -8.42
CA PRO A 78 -14.87 5.98 -8.07
C PRO A 78 -15.60 7.23 -7.62
N ARG A 79 -16.76 7.51 -8.21
CA ARG A 79 -17.51 8.74 -7.96
C ARG A 79 -18.14 8.76 -6.58
N ARG A 80 -18.31 7.58 -5.96
CA ARG A 80 -18.91 7.38 -4.64
C ARG A 80 -17.88 7.48 -3.49
N ALA A 81 -16.65 7.95 -3.75
CA ALA A 81 -15.61 8.00 -2.72
C ALA A 81 -16.02 8.80 -1.47
N ALA A 82 -16.66 9.97 -1.63
CA ALA A 82 -17.17 10.75 -0.51
C ALA A 82 -18.26 10.00 0.28
N ASP A 83 -19.16 9.30 -0.42
CA ASP A 83 -20.25 8.53 0.19
C ASP A 83 -19.73 7.33 0.99
N TRP A 84 -18.75 6.62 0.44
CA TRP A 84 -18.09 5.50 1.09
C TRP A 84 -17.31 5.94 2.34
N ILE A 85 -16.56 7.03 2.26
CA ILE A 85 -15.82 7.56 3.41
C ILE A 85 -16.82 8.01 4.49
N ALA A 86 -17.90 8.70 4.13
CA ALA A 86 -18.95 9.06 5.07
C ALA A 86 -19.62 7.84 5.72
N HIS A 87 -19.78 6.73 4.98
CA HIS A 87 -20.28 5.47 5.53
C HIS A 87 -19.34 4.92 6.60
N PHE A 88 -18.05 4.71 6.28
CA PHE A 88 -17.12 4.17 7.26
C PHE A 88 -16.90 5.07 8.49
N ARG A 89 -17.01 6.39 8.33
CA ARG A 89 -16.98 7.33 9.47
C ARG A 89 -18.13 7.12 10.44
N ARG A 90 -19.33 6.79 9.96
CA ARG A 90 -20.46 6.42 10.82
C ARG A 90 -20.19 5.08 11.49
N GLU A 91 -19.77 4.08 10.72
CA GLU A 91 -19.51 2.74 11.24
C GLU A 91 -18.47 2.74 12.38
N THR A 92 -17.36 3.48 12.22
CA THR A 92 -16.29 3.56 13.23
C THR A 92 -16.60 4.51 14.38
N ALA A 93 -17.60 5.38 14.25
CA ALA A 93 -18.12 6.19 15.37
C ALA A 93 -19.08 5.39 16.26
N GLU A 94 -19.79 4.41 15.69
CA GLU A 94 -20.80 3.61 16.39
C GLU A 94 -20.23 2.33 17.01
N ARG A 95 -19.15 1.79 16.46
CA ARG A 95 -18.58 0.48 16.86
C ARG A 95 -17.05 0.52 16.88
N PRO A 96 -16.39 -0.35 17.66
CA PRO A 96 -14.93 -0.44 17.69
C PRO A 96 -14.36 -0.64 16.27
N TRP A 97 -13.30 0.10 15.94
CA TRP A 97 -12.72 0.07 14.60
C TRP A 97 -12.24 -1.33 14.17
N ARG A 98 -11.81 -2.17 15.12
CA ARG A 98 -11.40 -3.55 14.87
C ARG A 98 -12.57 -4.41 14.37
N ASP A 99 -13.77 -4.18 14.89
CA ASP A 99 -14.97 -4.91 14.47
C ASP A 99 -15.36 -4.51 13.05
N VAL A 100 -15.31 -3.21 12.74
CA VAL A 100 -15.53 -2.69 11.38
C VAL A 100 -14.50 -3.26 10.40
N LEU A 101 -13.23 -3.26 10.78
CA LEU A 101 -12.15 -3.81 9.96
C LEU A 101 -12.34 -5.32 9.72
N ALA A 102 -12.63 -6.10 10.77
CA ALA A 102 -12.86 -7.54 10.66
C ALA A 102 -14.06 -7.89 9.79
N GLU A 103 -15.12 -7.08 9.84
CA GLU A 103 -16.32 -7.24 9.02
C GLU A 103 -16.05 -6.95 7.53
N TRP A 104 -15.33 -5.87 7.24
CA TRP A 104 -15.15 -5.38 5.89
C TRP A 104 -13.93 -5.93 5.17
N TRP A 105 -12.90 -6.34 5.88
CA TRP A 105 -11.69 -6.93 5.29
C TRP A 105 -12.00 -8.04 4.27
N PRO A 106 -12.74 -9.11 4.61
CA PRO A 106 -13.04 -10.18 3.63
C PRO A 106 -13.95 -9.71 2.49
N ARG A 107 -14.70 -8.61 2.65
CA ARG A 107 -15.57 -8.05 1.60
C ARG A 107 -14.76 -7.26 0.58
N LEU A 108 -13.70 -6.57 1.01
CA LEU A 108 -12.87 -5.70 0.18
C LEU A 108 -11.62 -6.40 -0.37
N LEU A 109 -11.12 -7.44 0.32
CA LEU A 109 -9.93 -8.19 -0.06
C LEU A 109 -9.93 -8.69 -1.52
N PRO A 110 -11.05 -9.20 -2.09
CA PRO A 110 -11.09 -9.62 -3.49
C PRO A 110 -10.77 -8.50 -4.49
N GLY A 111 -11.04 -7.25 -4.13
CA GLY A 111 -10.81 -6.07 -4.97
C GLY A 111 -9.67 -5.17 -4.51
N MET A 112 -8.71 -5.70 -3.73
CA MET A 112 -7.57 -4.94 -3.21
C MET A 112 -6.66 -4.32 -4.28
N TYR A 113 -6.82 -4.74 -5.54
CA TYR A 113 -5.95 -4.36 -6.64
C TYR A 113 -6.26 -2.98 -7.20
N GLY A 114 -7.50 -2.51 -7.02
CA GLY A 114 -7.91 -1.20 -7.52
C GLY A 114 -7.21 -0.03 -6.83
N GLY A 115 -7.18 1.12 -7.51
CA GLY A 115 -6.38 2.28 -7.09
C GLY A 115 -4.88 1.97 -7.04
N SER A 116 -4.41 1.01 -7.84
CA SER A 116 -3.03 0.50 -7.79
C SER A 116 -2.62 0.05 -6.40
N THR A 117 -3.49 -0.66 -5.67
CA THR A 117 -3.29 -1.11 -4.27
C THR A 117 -3.14 -0.02 -3.21
N HIS A 118 -3.18 1.25 -3.57
CA HIS A 118 -3.10 2.34 -2.61
C HIS A 118 -4.11 2.27 -1.45
N PRO A 119 -5.38 1.87 -1.68
CA PRO A 119 -6.34 1.85 -0.59
C PRO A 119 -5.95 0.89 0.55
N VAL A 120 -5.50 -0.33 0.22
CA VAL A 120 -5.03 -1.28 1.25
C VAL A 120 -3.73 -0.81 1.89
N ILE A 121 -2.85 -0.13 1.13
CA ILE A 121 -1.64 0.50 1.68
C ILE A 121 -2.04 1.52 2.74
N ARG A 122 -2.96 2.44 2.40
CA ARG A 122 -3.49 3.45 3.32
C ARG A 122 -4.09 2.83 4.59
N VAL A 123 -4.88 1.76 4.45
CA VAL A 123 -5.40 1.01 5.60
C VAL A 123 -4.28 0.42 6.46
N GLY A 124 -3.24 -0.17 5.86
CA GLY A 124 -2.11 -0.73 6.62
C GLY A 124 -1.34 0.31 7.44
N HIS A 125 -1.16 1.52 6.90
CA HIS A 125 -0.57 2.65 7.63
C HIS A 125 -1.47 3.12 8.79
N ALA A 126 -2.79 3.23 8.55
CA ALA A 126 -3.76 3.59 9.59
C ALA A 126 -3.80 2.56 10.72
N VAL A 127 -3.81 1.26 10.38
CA VAL A 127 -3.82 0.17 11.37
C VAL A 127 -2.53 0.13 12.17
N ARG A 128 -1.35 0.31 11.56
CA ARG A 128 -0.08 0.42 12.30
C ARG A 128 -0.17 1.50 13.38
N THR A 129 -0.65 2.68 13.01
CA THR A 129 -0.81 3.80 13.93
C THR A 129 -1.77 3.48 15.09
N LEU A 130 -2.90 2.82 14.81
CA LEU A 130 -3.89 2.42 15.82
C LEU A 130 -3.43 1.26 16.72
N LEU A 131 -2.53 0.39 16.23
CA LEU A 131 -1.95 -0.69 17.02
C LEU A 131 -0.82 -0.18 17.92
N ASP A 132 0.02 0.70 17.39
CA ASP A 132 1.24 1.13 18.07
C ASP A 132 1.01 2.33 18.99
N GLY A 133 -0.09 3.06 18.86
CA GLY A 133 -0.34 4.31 19.61
C GLY A 133 -1.77 4.43 20.15
N GLU A 134 -2.08 5.62 20.66
CA GLU A 134 -3.42 5.93 21.17
C GLU A 134 -4.47 5.96 20.06
N GLU A 135 -5.67 5.47 20.40
CA GLU A 135 -6.85 5.52 19.56
C GLU A 135 -7.48 6.91 19.62
N THR A 136 -6.97 7.83 18.81
CA THR A 136 -7.49 9.19 18.70
C THR A 136 -8.49 9.32 17.54
N GLY A 137 -9.36 10.33 17.62
CA GLY A 137 -10.36 10.61 16.57
C GLY A 137 -9.77 10.69 15.15
N PRO A 138 -8.70 11.49 14.90
CA PRO A 138 -8.07 11.55 13.58
C PRO A 138 -7.51 10.21 13.09
N ARG A 139 -6.98 9.36 13.96
CA ARG A 139 -6.41 8.06 13.57
C ARG A 139 -7.50 7.07 13.17
N VAL A 140 -8.63 7.07 13.88
CA VAL A 140 -9.81 6.27 13.54
C VAL A 140 -10.46 6.79 12.24
N ASP A 141 -10.51 8.12 12.06
CA ASP A 141 -11.02 8.75 10.83
C ASP A 141 -10.13 8.39 9.62
N GLU A 142 -8.81 8.30 9.79
CA GLU A 142 -7.91 7.87 8.71
C GLU A 142 -8.17 6.42 8.28
N LEU A 143 -8.50 5.52 9.20
CA LEU A 143 -8.94 4.17 8.83
C LEU A 143 -10.24 4.22 8.02
N ALA A 144 -11.21 5.05 8.41
CA ALA A 144 -12.46 5.22 7.68
C ALA A 144 -12.21 5.77 6.25
N HIS A 145 -11.29 6.72 6.10
CA HIS A 145 -10.86 7.22 4.81
C HIS A 145 -10.21 6.12 3.95
N GLY A 146 -9.33 5.29 4.53
CA GLY A 146 -8.71 4.15 3.85
C GLY A 146 -9.72 3.11 3.37
N LEU A 147 -10.63 2.68 4.24
CA LEU A 147 -11.68 1.72 3.91
C LEU A 147 -12.67 2.27 2.87
N GLY A 148 -13.07 3.53 2.99
CA GLY A 148 -13.97 4.17 2.04
C GLY A 148 -13.35 4.33 0.66
N TYR A 149 -12.06 4.71 0.60
CA TYR A 149 -11.33 4.74 -0.65
C TYR A 149 -11.21 3.35 -1.28
N TRP A 150 -10.98 2.32 -0.47
CA TRP A 150 -10.91 0.93 -0.94
C TRP A 150 -12.23 0.48 -1.53
N ALA A 151 -13.35 0.73 -0.85
CA ALA A 151 -14.67 0.39 -1.38
C ALA A 151 -14.98 1.11 -2.69
N ALA A 152 -14.64 2.40 -2.82
CA ALA A 152 -14.84 3.17 -4.05
C ALA A 152 -13.94 2.70 -5.22
N ARG A 153 -12.72 2.26 -4.92
CA ARG A 153 -11.78 1.75 -5.93
C ARG A 153 -11.75 0.23 -6.06
N HIS A 154 -12.65 -0.49 -5.39
CA HIS A 154 -12.67 -1.94 -5.39
C HIS A 154 -12.66 -2.50 -6.82
N TYR A 155 -11.58 -3.18 -7.18
CA TYR A 155 -11.38 -3.74 -8.52
C TYR A 155 -10.75 -5.11 -8.41
N VAL A 156 -11.44 -6.13 -8.91
CA VAL A 156 -11.02 -7.52 -8.85
C VAL A 156 -10.06 -7.84 -9.99
N VAL A 157 -9.07 -8.70 -9.74
CA VAL A 157 -8.34 -9.34 -10.83
C VAL A 157 -9.26 -10.36 -11.48
N GLY A 158 -9.23 -10.44 -12.81
CA GLY A 158 -9.98 -11.42 -13.58
C GLY A 158 -9.61 -12.87 -13.23
N HIS A 159 -10.23 -13.83 -13.91
CA HIS A 159 -9.88 -15.24 -13.69
C HIS A 159 -8.43 -15.51 -14.09
N LEU A 160 -7.63 -15.99 -13.12
CA LEU A 160 -6.22 -16.32 -13.31
C LEU A 160 -6.03 -17.81 -13.58
N THR A 161 -5.34 -18.14 -14.66
CA THR A 161 -4.85 -19.50 -14.89
C THR A 161 -3.64 -19.76 -13.98
N PRO A 162 -3.68 -20.80 -13.12
CA PRO A 162 -2.53 -21.14 -12.28
C PRO A 162 -1.38 -21.68 -13.13
N LEU A 163 -0.19 -21.11 -12.96
CA LEU A 163 1.07 -21.61 -13.54
C LEU A 163 1.83 -22.44 -12.52
N THR A 164 2.83 -23.20 -12.98
CA THR A 164 3.75 -23.93 -12.11
C THR A 164 4.34 -23.00 -11.06
N GLY A 165 4.19 -23.40 -9.80
CA GLY A 165 4.69 -22.64 -8.66
C GLY A 165 6.19 -22.79 -8.42
N ALA A 166 6.67 -22.11 -7.39
CA ALA A 166 8.03 -22.24 -6.88
C ALA A 166 8.04 -22.36 -5.35
N ASP A 167 9.12 -22.93 -4.79
CA ASP A 167 9.22 -23.25 -3.36
C ASP A 167 9.43 -22.00 -2.47
N GLY A 168 10.08 -20.97 -3.01
CA GLY A 168 10.46 -19.74 -2.31
C GLY A 168 9.91 -18.48 -2.98
N PRO A 169 9.76 -17.37 -2.24
CA PRO A 169 9.19 -16.13 -2.77
C PRO A 169 10.04 -15.52 -3.90
N ASP A 170 11.37 -15.56 -3.81
CA ASP A 170 12.26 -15.04 -4.88
C ASP A 170 12.05 -15.80 -6.18
N ALA A 171 12.12 -17.13 -6.13
CA ALA A 171 11.88 -18.00 -7.28
C ALA A 171 10.45 -17.87 -7.83
N ALA A 172 9.46 -17.62 -6.96
CA ALA A 172 8.09 -17.39 -7.39
C ALA A 172 7.96 -16.07 -8.15
N LEU A 173 8.60 -14.99 -7.68
CA LEU A 173 8.64 -13.70 -8.37
C LEU A 173 9.42 -13.78 -9.70
N ASP A 174 10.50 -14.54 -9.75
CA ASP A 174 11.25 -14.80 -11.00
C ASP A 174 10.43 -15.59 -12.03
N ALA A 175 9.55 -16.46 -11.58
CA ALA A 175 8.68 -17.26 -12.46
C ALA A 175 7.48 -16.47 -13.02
N VAL A 176 7.25 -15.23 -12.59
CA VAL A 176 6.12 -14.42 -13.06
C VAL A 176 6.35 -14.02 -14.52
N PRO A 177 5.48 -14.41 -15.47
CA PRO A 177 5.60 -13.97 -16.85
C PRO A 177 5.22 -12.50 -17.00
N ALA A 178 5.98 -11.76 -17.80
CA ALA A 178 5.58 -10.42 -18.19
C ALA A 178 4.34 -10.44 -19.10
N ILE A 179 3.49 -9.42 -19.00
CA ILE A 179 2.41 -9.23 -19.97
C ILE A 179 2.98 -8.89 -21.35
N ALA A 180 2.36 -9.40 -22.42
CA ALA A 180 2.84 -9.20 -23.78
C ALA A 180 2.72 -7.74 -24.27
N VAL A 181 1.70 -7.02 -23.82
CA VAL A 181 1.43 -5.62 -24.21
C VAL A 181 1.39 -4.76 -22.95
N ARG A 182 2.34 -3.82 -22.82
CA ARG A 182 2.51 -2.93 -21.66
C ARG A 182 1.91 -1.53 -21.85
N ASP A 183 1.07 -1.29 -22.87
CA ASP A 183 0.45 0.03 -23.08
C ASP A 183 -0.71 0.29 -22.10
N GLY A 184 -1.01 1.56 -21.84
CA GLY A 184 -2.12 1.96 -20.96
C GLY A 184 -1.77 2.04 -19.48
N GLY A 185 -2.77 2.41 -18.68
CA GLY A 185 -2.65 2.60 -17.25
C GLY A 185 -2.72 1.28 -16.47
N PHE A 186 -2.68 1.38 -15.14
CA PHE A 186 -2.75 0.21 -14.26
C PHE A 186 -3.95 -0.70 -14.53
N PRO A 187 -5.21 -0.21 -14.66
CA PRO A 187 -6.35 -1.08 -14.93
C PRO A 187 -6.21 -1.84 -16.27
N ASP A 188 -5.77 -1.14 -17.32
CA ASP A 188 -5.59 -1.75 -18.66
C ASP A 188 -4.56 -2.88 -18.64
N ARG A 189 -3.49 -2.72 -17.87
CA ARG A 189 -2.45 -3.74 -17.71
C ARG A 189 -2.91 -4.88 -16.80
N LEU A 190 -3.66 -4.57 -15.74
CA LEU A 190 -4.18 -5.57 -14.80
C LEU A 190 -5.14 -6.53 -15.50
N ASP A 191 -6.00 -6.01 -16.38
CA ASP A 191 -6.93 -6.82 -17.20
C ASP A 191 -6.22 -7.79 -18.14
N ARG A 192 -4.94 -7.56 -18.44
CA ARG A 192 -4.10 -8.43 -19.27
C ARG A 192 -3.32 -9.48 -18.47
N VAL A 193 -3.36 -9.41 -17.14
CA VAL A 193 -2.79 -10.46 -16.28
C VAL A 193 -3.76 -11.63 -16.25
N THR A 194 -3.50 -12.65 -17.07
CA THR A 194 -4.38 -13.83 -17.21
C THR A 194 -3.86 -15.09 -16.55
N ALA A 195 -2.59 -15.10 -16.12
CA ALA A 195 -1.96 -16.26 -15.52
C ALA A 195 -0.83 -15.85 -14.57
N LEU A 196 -0.72 -16.52 -13.41
CA LEU A 196 0.32 -16.26 -12.41
C LEU A 196 0.82 -17.58 -11.80
N PRO A 197 2.10 -17.67 -11.40
CA PRO A 197 2.61 -18.81 -10.63
C PRO A 197 1.83 -19.00 -9.34
N VAL A 198 1.55 -20.26 -9.00
CA VAL A 198 0.99 -20.60 -7.69
C VAL A 198 2.06 -20.45 -6.63
N TRP A 199 1.79 -19.67 -5.58
CA TRP A 199 2.68 -19.59 -4.43
C TRP A 199 1.88 -19.54 -3.13
N ALA A 200 2.32 -20.32 -2.15
CA ALA A 200 1.69 -20.47 -0.83
C ALA A 200 0.17 -20.79 -0.82
N ALA A 201 -0.40 -21.28 -1.92
CA ALA A 201 -1.84 -21.55 -2.02
C ALA A 201 -2.35 -22.63 -1.05
N ALA A 202 -1.49 -23.56 -0.63
CA ALA A 202 -1.82 -24.60 0.34
C ALA A 202 -1.75 -24.13 1.81
N VAL A 203 -1.28 -22.90 2.06
CA VAL A 203 -1.15 -22.39 3.43
C VAL A 203 -2.53 -22.05 4.00
N THR A 204 -2.91 -22.76 5.06
CA THR A 204 -4.14 -22.50 5.82
C THR A 204 -3.86 -22.09 7.26
N ASP A 205 -2.69 -22.44 7.79
CA ASP A 205 -2.27 -22.06 9.14
C ASP A 205 -1.95 -20.56 9.21
N PRO A 206 -2.51 -19.81 10.17
CA PRO A 206 -2.28 -18.38 10.27
C PRO A 206 -0.82 -17.99 10.51
N ASP A 207 -0.09 -18.69 11.39
CA ASP A 207 1.28 -18.29 11.72
C ASP A 207 2.23 -18.54 10.55
N GLU A 208 2.03 -19.65 9.83
CA GLU A 208 2.68 -19.90 8.55
C GLU A 208 2.30 -18.82 7.51
N ALA A 209 1.03 -18.41 7.45
CA ALA A 209 0.60 -17.36 6.54
C ALA A 209 1.31 -16.02 6.81
N ARG A 210 1.42 -15.63 8.08
CA ARG A 210 2.16 -14.43 8.49
C ARG A 210 3.65 -14.54 8.15
N ARG A 211 4.26 -15.70 8.40
CA ARG A 211 5.68 -15.93 8.09
C ARG A 211 5.94 -15.83 6.58
N ARG A 212 5.13 -16.50 5.76
CA ARG A 212 5.23 -16.42 4.30
C ARG A 212 5.00 -15.00 3.80
N LEU A 213 4.03 -14.27 4.35
CA LEU A 213 3.82 -12.89 3.96
C LEU A 213 5.04 -12.01 4.27
N ALA A 214 5.70 -12.21 5.41
CA ALA A 214 6.97 -11.53 5.71
C ALA A 214 8.10 -11.93 4.73
N ASP A 215 8.16 -13.22 4.33
CA ASP A 215 9.12 -13.68 3.32
C ASP A 215 8.85 -13.02 1.95
N LEU A 216 7.57 -12.85 1.55
CA LEU A 216 7.19 -12.13 0.32
C LEU A 216 7.59 -10.66 0.37
N VAL A 217 7.34 -9.97 1.48
CA VAL A 217 7.74 -8.56 1.66
C VAL A 217 9.25 -8.43 1.51
N ARG A 218 10.03 -9.29 2.19
CA ARG A 218 11.49 -9.29 2.08
C ARG A 218 11.95 -9.48 0.63
N ALA A 219 11.45 -10.51 -0.05
CA ALA A 219 11.83 -10.83 -1.42
C ALA A 219 11.47 -9.70 -2.40
N ALA A 220 10.26 -9.14 -2.30
CA ALA A 220 9.83 -8.04 -3.16
C ALA A 220 10.63 -6.75 -2.91
N THR A 221 10.95 -6.45 -1.65
CA THR A 221 11.83 -5.32 -1.31
C THR A 221 13.22 -5.51 -1.88
N HIS A 222 13.84 -6.67 -1.69
CA HIS A 222 15.17 -6.96 -2.25
C HIS A 222 15.17 -6.89 -3.78
N ARG A 223 14.13 -7.43 -4.42
CA ARG A 223 13.95 -7.42 -5.88
C ARG A 223 13.93 -6.01 -6.46
N TYR A 224 13.38 -5.02 -5.73
CA TYR A 224 13.33 -3.64 -6.20
C TYR A 224 14.71 -3.07 -6.52
N ALA A 225 15.76 -3.43 -5.76
CA ALA A 225 17.12 -2.95 -5.99
C ALA A 225 17.62 -3.23 -7.42
N THR A 226 17.24 -4.37 -8.00
CA THR A 226 17.71 -4.78 -9.34
C THR A 226 16.68 -4.58 -10.45
N HIS A 227 15.40 -4.44 -10.11
CA HIS A 227 14.31 -4.36 -11.08
C HIS A 227 13.63 -3.00 -11.14
N GLY A 228 13.76 -2.17 -10.10
CA GLY A 228 13.04 -0.89 -9.94
C GLY A 228 13.17 0.03 -11.14
N HIS A 229 14.28 -0.05 -11.89
CA HIS A 229 14.51 0.75 -13.11
C HIS A 229 13.54 0.49 -14.27
N GLY A 230 12.71 -0.55 -14.20
CA GLY A 230 11.71 -0.84 -15.23
C GLY A 230 10.51 0.09 -15.16
N GLU A 231 10.09 0.40 -13.94
CA GLU A 231 9.08 1.41 -13.61
C GLU A 231 9.18 1.72 -12.11
N GLU A 232 9.91 2.78 -11.78
CA GLU A 232 10.35 3.11 -10.43
C GLU A 232 9.19 3.43 -9.49
N THR A 233 8.09 3.96 -10.02
CA THR A 233 6.92 4.32 -9.22
C THR A 233 6.07 3.10 -8.92
N MET A 234 5.76 2.30 -9.94
CA MET A 234 4.81 1.21 -9.86
C MET A 234 5.40 -0.03 -9.21
N LEU A 235 6.70 -0.31 -9.39
CA LEU A 235 7.33 -1.49 -8.79
C LEU A 235 7.43 -1.43 -7.26
N VAL A 236 7.34 -0.24 -6.63
CA VAL A 236 7.26 -0.15 -5.15
C VAL A 236 6.04 -0.88 -4.60
N HIS A 237 4.96 -1.00 -5.39
CA HIS A 237 3.72 -1.65 -4.99
C HIS A 237 3.87 -3.15 -4.77
N ALA A 238 4.84 -3.78 -5.43
CA ALA A 238 5.11 -5.20 -5.23
C ALA A 238 5.57 -5.51 -3.80
N ALA A 239 6.15 -4.53 -3.08
CA ALA A 239 6.60 -4.66 -1.69
C ALA A 239 5.69 -3.92 -0.69
N THR A 240 5.20 -2.74 -1.03
CA THR A 240 4.42 -1.90 -0.09
C THR A 240 3.00 -2.45 0.15
N ALA A 241 2.34 -3.03 -0.87
CA ALA A 241 1.03 -3.67 -0.70
C ALA A 241 1.05 -4.89 0.22
N PRO A 242 1.92 -5.91 0.03
CA PRO A 242 2.00 -7.03 0.96
C PRO A 242 2.46 -6.60 2.36
N ASN A 243 3.30 -5.56 2.49
CA ASN A 243 3.71 -5.07 3.81
C ASN A 243 2.55 -4.40 4.56
N ALA A 244 1.69 -3.66 3.86
CA ALA A 244 0.48 -3.11 4.45
C ALA A 244 -0.48 -4.19 4.94
N VAL A 245 -0.64 -5.29 4.18
CA VAL A 245 -1.38 -6.48 4.63
C VAL A 245 -0.74 -7.10 5.87
N LEU A 246 0.59 -7.24 5.88
CA LEU A 246 1.35 -7.81 7.00
C LEU A 246 1.15 -7.00 8.29
N ARG A 247 1.24 -5.67 8.20
CA ARG A 247 0.99 -4.72 9.29
C ARG A 247 -0.45 -4.81 9.83
N THR A 248 -1.39 -5.23 9.00
CA THR A 248 -2.80 -5.32 9.37
C THR A 248 -3.16 -6.64 10.08
N LEU A 249 -2.43 -7.72 9.85
CA LEU A 249 -2.75 -9.06 10.40
C LEU A 249 -3.02 -9.07 11.93
N PRO A 250 -2.24 -8.38 12.79
CA PRO A 250 -2.49 -8.38 14.23
C PRO A 250 -3.82 -7.73 14.66
N ALA A 251 -4.46 -6.97 13.77
CA ALA A 251 -5.79 -6.39 14.00
C ALA A 251 -6.93 -7.30 13.53
N LEU A 252 -6.64 -8.36 12.77
CA LEU A 252 -7.64 -9.21 12.14
C LEU A 252 -7.83 -10.54 12.88
N PRO A 253 -9.04 -11.12 12.83
CA PRO A 253 -9.25 -12.53 13.15
C PRO A 253 -8.27 -13.43 12.39
N ARG A 254 -7.65 -14.38 13.09
CA ARG A 254 -6.61 -15.28 12.53
C ARG A 254 -7.05 -16.06 11.29
N ALA A 255 -8.35 -16.37 11.17
CA ALA A 255 -8.92 -17.03 9.99
C ALA A 255 -8.78 -16.23 8.69
N LEU A 256 -8.56 -14.91 8.78
CA LEU A 256 -8.37 -14.04 7.61
C LEU A 256 -6.92 -13.97 7.14
N TRP A 257 -5.95 -14.52 7.87
CA TRP A 257 -4.53 -14.33 7.56
C TRP A 257 -4.11 -15.09 6.29
N ALA A 258 -4.54 -16.33 6.11
CA ALA A 258 -4.25 -17.11 4.90
C ALA A 258 -4.87 -16.51 3.61
N PRO A 259 -6.15 -16.11 3.58
CA PRO A 259 -6.70 -15.37 2.45
C PRO A 259 -5.95 -14.06 2.15
N SER A 260 -5.49 -13.36 3.20
CA SER A 260 -4.74 -12.12 3.06
C SER A 260 -3.37 -12.34 2.42
N LEU A 261 -2.67 -13.42 2.77
CA LEU A 261 -1.45 -13.84 2.09
C LEU A 261 -1.68 -14.09 0.59
N GLN A 262 -2.74 -14.81 0.24
CA GLN A 262 -3.03 -15.16 -1.16
C GLN A 262 -3.31 -13.91 -2.02
N ALA A 263 -4.08 -12.97 -1.47
CA ALA A 263 -4.37 -11.71 -2.15
C ALA A 263 -3.12 -10.82 -2.27
N ALA A 264 -2.29 -10.78 -1.21
CA ALA A 264 -1.01 -10.07 -1.22
C ALA A 264 -0.02 -10.66 -2.24
N TRP A 265 0.09 -11.99 -2.35
CA TRP A 265 0.85 -12.65 -3.41
C TRP A 265 0.38 -12.23 -4.79
N THR A 266 -0.94 -12.27 -5.02
CA THR A 266 -1.54 -11.88 -6.31
C THR A 266 -1.20 -10.43 -6.66
N ALA A 267 -1.22 -9.52 -5.68
CA ALA A 267 -0.83 -8.13 -5.90
C ALA A 267 0.65 -7.99 -6.32
N SER A 268 1.57 -8.63 -5.60
CA SER A 268 3.01 -8.59 -5.91
C SER A 268 3.31 -9.21 -7.28
N ALA A 269 2.71 -10.35 -7.58
CA ALA A 269 2.90 -11.05 -8.84
C ALA A 269 2.27 -10.28 -10.02
N ALA A 270 1.07 -9.69 -9.86
CA ALA A 270 0.48 -8.85 -10.90
C ALA A 270 1.33 -7.61 -11.19
N VAL A 271 1.80 -6.90 -10.18
CA VAL A 271 2.70 -5.74 -10.37
C VAL A 271 3.98 -6.16 -11.08
N THR A 272 4.55 -7.31 -10.71
CA THR A 272 5.74 -7.86 -11.38
C THR A 272 5.45 -8.16 -12.85
N ALA A 273 4.34 -8.82 -13.19
CA ALA A 273 3.95 -9.10 -14.56
C ALA A 273 3.78 -7.83 -15.43
N MET A 274 3.25 -6.76 -14.82
CA MET A 274 2.91 -5.52 -15.53
C MET A 274 4.09 -4.57 -15.75
N TYR A 275 5.09 -4.61 -14.86
CA TYR A 275 6.10 -3.54 -14.76
C TYR A 275 7.55 -4.03 -14.65
N ALA A 276 7.79 -5.33 -14.40
CA ALA A 276 9.16 -5.81 -14.30
C ALA A 276 9.90 -5.62 -15.64
N PRO A 277 11.17 -5.19 -15.59
CA PRO A 277 12.04 -5.11 -16.75
C PRO A 277 12.38 -6.51 -17.26
N ASP A 278 12.85 -6.60 -18.51
CA ASP A 278 13.16 -7.89 -19.13
C ASP A 278 14.41 -8.56 -18.53
N ALA A 279 15.31 -7.77 -17.94
CA ALA A 279 16.49 -8.25 -17.23
C ALA A 279 16.77 -7.40 -15.98
N PRO A 280 17.33 -8.00 -14.91
CA PRO A 280 17.80 -7.26 -13.76
C PRO A 280 19.08 -6.48 -14.09
N VAL A 281 19.25 -5.33 -13.43
CA VAL A 281 20.54 -4.61 -13.39
C VAL A 281 21.08 -4.64 -11.97
N MET A 282 22.31 -5.13 -11.81
CA MET A 282 22.96 -5.18 -10.50
C MET A 282 23.08 -3.78 -9.91
N TYR A 283 22.78 -3.66 -8.63
CA TYR A 283 22.89 -2.42 -7.88
C TYR A 283 23.63 -2.65 -6.57
N GLU A 284 24.64 -1.83 -6.32
CA GLU A 284 25.37 -1.77 -5.08
C GLU A 284 25.47 -0.29 -4.67
N PRO A 285 24.94 0.11 -3.51
CA PRO A 285 25.01 1.49 -3.07
C PRO A 285 26.46 1.88 -2.78
N GLN A 286 26.84 3.10 -3.14
CA GLN A 286 28.17 3.62 -2.84
C GLN A 286 28.24 4.09 -1.38
N GLY A 287 28.86 3.26 -0.52
CA GLY A 287 29.09 3.58 0.89
C GLY A 287 28.27 2.72 1.86
N THR A 288 28.47 2.94 3.15
CA THR A 288 27.72 2.26 4.22
C THR A 288 26.70 3.21 4.82
N PHE A 289 25.44 2.76 4.88
CA PHE A 289 24.32 3.57 5.34
C PHE A 289 23.63 2.89 6.54
N THR A 290 23.42 3.66 7.60
CA THR A 290 22.57 3.25 8.71
C THR A 290 21.09 3.40 8.33
N ALA A 291 20.19 2.78 9.10
CA ALA A 291 18.75 2.98 8.95
C ALA A 291 18.36 4.47 9.03
N GLY A 292 19.07 5.25 9.86
CA GLY A 292 18.88 6.70 9.98
C GLY A 292 19.24 7.43 8.70
N ASP A 293 20.39 7.11 8.11
CA ASP A 293 20.86 7.74 6.87
C ASP A 293 19.88 7.47 5.70
N VAL A 294 19.35 6.25 5.62
CA VAL A 294 18.42 5.86 4.55
C VAL A 294 17.11 6.65 4.63
N ILE A 295 16.50 6.78 5.82
CA ILE A 295 15.27 7.59 5.97
C ILE A 295 15.55 9.09 5.74
N ASP A 296 16.73 9.59 6.13
CA ASP A 296 17.09 10.99 5.91
C ASP A 296 17.28 11.30 4.41
N GLN A 297 17.86 10.38 3.63
CA GLN A 297 17.93 10.49 2.17
C GLN A 297 16.54 10.48 1.53
N ALA A 298 15.66 9.57 1.95
CA ALA A 298 14.29 9.50 1.45
C ALA A 298 13.48 10.77 1.78
N LEU A 299 13.63 11.30 3.00
CA LEU A 299 13.01 12.55 3.42
C LEU A 299 13.55 13.76 2.64
N ALA A 300 14.86 13.81 2.40
CA ALA A 300 15.47 14.87 1.59
C ALA A 300 15.02 14.81 0.12
N HIS A 301 14.82 13.61 -0.41
CA HIS A 301 14.26 13.38 -1.74
C HIS A 301 12.78 13.79 -1.82
N GLY A 302 12.01 13.51 -0.77
CA GLY A 302 10.64 13.99 -0.59
C GLY A 302 9.57 13.24 -1.38
N ASP A 303 9.92 12.45 -2.40
CA ASP A 303 8.92 11.66 -3.14
C ASP A 303 8.18 10.66 -2.24
N GLU A 304 6.85 10.65 -2.37
CA GLU A 304 5.95 9.80 -1.59
C GLU A 304 6.15 8.28 -1.81
N HIS A 305 6.57 7.83 -2.99
CA HIS A 305 6.82 6.42 -3.27
C HIS A 305 8.15 5.99 -2.66
N VAL A 306 9.18 6.83 -2.80
CA VAL A 306 10.49 6.64 -2.16
C VAL A 306 10.34 6.56 -0.64
N ILE A 307 9.56 7.44 -0.01
CA ILE A 307 9.31 7.39 1.44
C ILE A 307 8.61 6.09 1.85
N LYS A 308 7.54 5.68 1.15
CA LYS A 308 6.80 4.45 1.46
C LYS A 308 7.64 3.18 1.27
N LEU A 309 8.43 3.11 0.20
CA LEU A 309 9.34 1.98 -0.03
C LEU A 309 10.43 1.96 1.02
N THR A 310 11.01 3.11 1.36
CA THR A 310 12.00 3.23 2.44
C THR A 310 11.44 2.74 3.76
N ASP A 311 10.22 3.16 4.12
CA ASP A 311 9.54 2.66 5.32
C ASP A 311 9.31 1.13 5.27
N THR A 312 9.05 0.55 4.11
CA THR A 312 8.96 -0.91 3.97
C THR A 312 10.33 -1.59 4.09
N ALA A 313 11.37 -1.02 3.48
CA ALA A 313 12.73 -1.53 3.56
C ALA A 313 13.27 -1.53 5.00
N LEU A 314 12.92 -0.51 5.78
CA LEU A 314 13.30 -0.40 7.19
C LEU A 314 12.55 -1.38 8.11
N ASP A 315 11.40 -1.92 7.70
CA ASP A 315 10.77 -3.06 8.39
C ASP A 315 11.54 -4.37 8.10
N VAL A 316 12.06 -4.53 6.89
CA VAL A 316 12.87 -5.70 6.49
C VAL A 316 14.25 -5.68 7.18
N GLY A 317 14.87 -4.49 7.25
CA GLY A 317 15.96 -4.14 8.16
C GLY A 317 17.36 -4.64 7.80
N ASP A 318 17.55 -5.29 6.65
CA ASP A 318 18.86 -5.77 6.19
C ASP A 318 19.49 -4.87 5.11
N GLU A 319 20.77 -5.10 4.82
CA GLU A 319 21.56 -4.27 3.88
C GLU A 319 20.97 -4.26 2.46
N ARG A 320 20.37 -5.36 2.01
CA ARG A 320 19.74 -5.44 0.68
C ARG A 320 18.47 -4.61 0.62
N ALA A 321 17.70 -4.58 1.71
CA ALA A 321 16.54 -3.70 1.81
C ALA A 321 16.95 -2.22 1.82
N HIS A 322 18.01 -1.86 2.54
CA HIS A 322 18.56 -0.51 2.50
C HIS A 322 19.02 -0.11 1.09
N ALA A 323 19.69 -1.03 0.38
CA ALA A 323 20.06 -0.82 -1.02
C ALA A 323 18.83 -0.57 -1.91
N ALA A 324 17.73 -1.29 -1.72
CA ALA A 324 16.51 -1.04 -2.49
C ALA A 324 15.93 0.37 -2.26
N ALA A 325 15.95 0.86 -1.01
CA ALA A 325 15.51 2.22 -0.69
C ALA A 325 16.42 3.29 -1.32
N LEU A 326 17.74 3.12 -1.24
CA LEU A 326 18.71 4.03 -1.88
C LEU A 326 18.57 4.01 -3.40
N ARG A 327 18.30 2.83 -3.99
CA ARG A 327 18.03 2.71 -5.41
C ARG A 327 16.78 3.50 -5.83
N ALA A 328 15.74 3.54 -5.00
CA ALA A 328 14.56 4.34 -5.29
C ALA A 328 14.86 5.84 -5.30
N VAL A 329 15.73 6.31 -4.40
CA VAL A 329 16.23 7.70 -4.40
C VAL A 329 16.98 8.05 -5.68
N GLU A 330 17.76 7.11 -6.24
CA GLU A 330 18.51 7.34 -7.48
C GLU A 330 17.64 7.33 -8.74
N LEU A 331 16.60 6.50 -8.77
CA LEU A 331 15.77 6.30 -9.96
C LEU A 331 14.65 7.34 -10.10
N SER A 332 14.12 7.83 -8.98
CA SER A 332 12.90 8.63 -8.96
C SER A 332 13.19 10.13 -9.10
N GLU A 333 12.18 10.90 -9.50
CA GLU A 333 12.25 12.35 -9.46
C GLU A 333 11.91 12.88 -8.05
N PRO A 334 12.68 13.84 -7.50
CA PRO A 334 12.42 14.39 -6.17
C PRO A 334 11.16 15.28 -6.14
N LEU A 335 10.51 15.33 -4.98
CA LEU A 335 9.34 16.20 -4.74
C LEU A 335 9.77 17.66 -4.61
N GLY A 336 9.94 18.35 -5.75
CA GLY A 336 10.17 19.80 -5.83
C GLY A 336 11.50 20.28 -5.25
N ARG A 337 12.20 21.14 -5.98
CA ARG A 337 13.17 22.09 -5.41
C ARG A 337 12.54 23.47 -5.37
#